data_AF-A0A9C9K336-F1
#
_entry.id   AF-A0A9C9K336-F1
#
_cell.length_a   1.000
_cell.length_b   1.000
_cell.length_c   1.000
_cell.angle_alpha   90.00
_cell.angle_beta   90.00
_cell.angle_gamma   90.00
#
_symmetry.space_group_name_H-M   'P 1'
#
loop_
_entity.id
_entity.type
_entity.pdbx_description
1 polymer ?
#
loop_
_entity_poly.entity_id
_entity_poly.type
_entity_poly.pdbx_seq_one_letter_code
_entity_poly.pdbx_strand_id
1 'polypeptide(L)'
;MEGILLGIGDAFRRGHNFGSLSILDVAPTVMHLLGLGVPRQMDGKVAAGILREDFMSQNPVRYTDNQLLGHAKGSALSREASDDIRRRLEGIGYVG
;
A
#
# COMPACT_ATOMS: atom_id res chain seq x y z
N MET A 1 19.21 -3.48 6.61
CA MET A 1 18.56 -2.88 5.43
C MET A 1 18.93 -3.72 4.23
N GLU A 2 18.28 -4.85 4.00
CA GLU A 2 18.64 -5.76 2.90
C GLU A 2 17.35 -6.26 2.24
N GLY A 3 17.20 -6.06 0.93
CA GLY A 3 15.99 -6.42 0.19
C GLY A 3 16.26 -6.56 -1.32
N ILE A 4 15.51 -7.44 -1.98
CA ILE A 4 15.61 -7.71 -3.42
C ILE A 4 14.20 -7.64 -4.01
N LEU A 5 14.01 -6.81 -5.04
CA LEU A 5 12.79 -6.70 -5.84
C LEU A 5 13.04 -7.34 -7.22
N LEU A 6 12.17 -8.23 -7.70
CA LEU A 6 12.23 -8.79 -9.05
C LEU A 6 10.81 -8.88 -9.65
N GLY A 7 10.55 -8.16 -10.75
CA GLY A 7 9.26 -8.19 -11.45
C GLY A 7 9.40 -8.76 -12.86
N ILE A 8 8.65 -9.82 -13.19
CA ILE A 8 8.66 -10.46 -14.51
C ILE A 8 7.23 -10.71 -14.97
N GLY A 9 6.90 -10.17 -16.13
CA GLY A 9 5.59 -10.13 -16.75
C GLY A 9 5.58 -8.95 -17.72
N ASP A 10 4.55 -8.86 -18.58
CA ASP A 10 4.56 -7.89 -19.68
C ASP A 10 4.51 -6.43 -19.23
N ALA A 11 4.18 -6.15 -17.97
CA ALA A 11 4.17 -4.81 -17.38
C ALA A 11 5.57 -4.26 -17.09
N PHE A 12 6.56 -5.13 -16.85
CA PHE A 12 7.88 -4.71 -16.36
C PHE A 12 8.88 -4.45 -17.49
N ARG A 13 9.75 -3.46 -17.29
CA ARG A 13 10.88 -3.20 -18.20
C ARG A 13 11.92 -4.32 -18.09
N ARG A 14 12.49 -4.76 -19.22
CA ARG A 14 13.58 -5.74 -19.27
C ARG A 14 14.95 -5.06 -19.23
N GLY A 15 15.92 -5.69 -18.57
CA GLY A 15 17.34 -5.30 -18.61
C GLY A 15 17.63 -3.89 -18.06
N HIS A 16 16.76 -3.35 -17.21
CA HIS A 16 16.91 -2.01 -16.67
C HIS A 16 17.47 -2.09 -15.25
N ASN A 17 18.54 -1.34 -14.97
CA ASN A 17 18.99 -1.10 -13.61
C ASN A 17 18.18 0.06 -13.05
N PHE A 18 17.18 -0.26 -12.23
CA PHE A 18 16.38 0.75 -11.54
C PHE A 18 17.22 1.34 -10.40
N GLY A 19 17.11 2.65 -10.17
CA GLY A 19 17.79 3.32 -9.06
C GLY A 19 17.32 2.83 -7.68
N SER A 20 17.56 3.63 -6.65
CA SER A 20 17.07 3.28 -5.31
C SER A 20 15.53 3.20 -5.30
N LEU A 21 15.02 2.08 -4.80
CA LEU A 21 13.59 1.85 -4.61
C LEU A 21 13.34 1.67 -3.12
N SER A 22 12.39 2.41 -2.57
CA SER A 22 12.02 2.27 -1.17
C SER A 22 11.11 1.06 -1.00
N ILE A 23 11.26 0.31 0.09
CA ILE A 23 10.28 -0.74 0.44
C ILE A 23 8.85 -0.17 0.53
N LEU A 24 8.71 1.12 0.85
CA LEU A 24 7.42 1.82 0.90
C LEU A 24 6.77 1.96 -0.49
N ASP A 25 7.56 1.95 -1.57
CA ASP A 25 7.07 2.06 -2.95
C ASP A 25 6.44 0.75 -3.44
N VAL A 26 6.73 -0.38 -2.77
CA VAL A 26 6.25 -1.70 -3.19
C VAL A 26 4.72 -1.77 -3.12
N ALA A 27 4.12 -1.37 -2.00
CA ALA A 27 2.67 -1.41 -1.81
C ALA A 27 1.88 -0.58 -2.84
N PRO A 28 2.16 0.72 -3.07
CA PRO A 28 1.46 1.50 -4.09
C PRO A 28 1.71 0.95 -5.50
N THR A 29 2.90 0.42 -5.78
CA THR A 29 3.20 -0.21 -7.09
C THR A 29 2.38 -1.48 -7.33
N VAL A 30 2.26 -2.35 -6.33
CA VAL A 30 1.43 -3.56 -6.43
C VAL A 30 -0.05 -3.20 -6.58
N MET A 31 -0.55 -2.20 -5.84
CA MET A 31 -1.93 -1.72 -6.01
C MET A 31 -2.19 -1.24 -7.44
N HIS A 32 -1.26 -0.47 -8.01
CA HIS A 32 -1.36 -0.01 -9.38
C HIS A 32 -1.39 -1.18 -10.38
N LEU A 33 -0.48 -2.16 -10.24
CA LEU A 33 -0.44 -3.35 -11.07
C LEU A 33 -1.73 -4.18 -11.02
N LEU A 34 -2.43 -4.15 -9.88
CA LEU A 34 -3.73 -4.80 -9.69
C LEU A 34 -4.93 -3.95 -10.17
N GLY A 35 -4.69 -2.77 -10.75
CA GLY A 35 -5.75 -1.85 -11.19
C GLY A 35 -6.52 -1.19 -10.03
N LEU A 36 -5.97 -1.22 -8.82
CA LEU A 36 -6.58 -0.64 -7.62
C LEU A 36 -6.27 0.85 -7.50
N GLY A 37 -7.10 1.55 -6.71
CA GLY A 37 -6.86 2.93 -6.33
C GLY A 37 -5.71 3.04 -5.32
N VAL A 38 -4.75 3.92 -5.59
CA VAL A 38 -3.61 4.22 -4.71
C VAL A 38 -4.00 5.39 -3.78
N PRO A 39 -4.04 5.21 -2.45
CA PRO A 39 -4.33 6.31 -1.53
C PRO A 39 -3.29 7.43 -1.61
N ARG A 40 -3.74 8.69 -1.64
CA ARG A 40 -2.84 9.86 -1.69
C ARG A 40 -1.99 10.03 -0.43
N GLN A 41 -2.44 9.48 0.69
CA GLN A 41 -1.78 9.62 1.98
C GLN A 41 -0.68 8.57 2.23
N MET A 42 -0.41 7.68 1.27
CA MET A 42 0.70 6.74 1.40
C MET A 42 2.04 7.48 1.36
N ASP A 43 2.97 7.10 2.23
CA ASP A 43 4.33 7.64 2.25
C ASP A 43 5.16 7.21 1.02
N GLY A 44 4.84 6.06 0.44
CA GLY A 44 5.48 5.54 -0.78
C GLY A 44 4.76 5.96 -2.06
N LYS A 45 5.42 5.76 -3.20
CA LYS A 45 4.87 6.09 -4.53
C LYS A 45 4.90 4.90 -5.47
N VAL A 46 4.08 4.94 -6.52
CA VAL A 46 4.17 3.95 -7.61
C VAL A 46 5.55 4.07 -8.27
N ALA A 47 6.31 2.98 -8.27
CA ALA A 47 7.64 2.86 -8.85
C ALA A 47 7.56 2.78 -10.38
N ALA A 48 7.02 3.81 -11.04
CA ALA A 48 6.80 3.84 -12.49
C ALA A 48 8.07 3.54 -13.32
N GLY A 49 9.27 3.80 -12.77
CA GLY A 49 10.54 3.50 -13.42
C GLY A 49 10.79 2.01 -13.69
N ILE A 50 10.11 1.10 -12.99
CA ILE A 50 10.23 -0.36 -13.24
C ILE A 50 9.21 -0.86 -14.27
N LEU A 51 8.23 -0.04 -14.64
CA LEU A 51 7.12 -0.38 -15.53
C LEU A 51 7.34 0.19 -16.93
N ARG A 52 6.88 -0.54 -17.96
CA ARG A 52 7.00 -0.07 -19.35
C ARG A 52 6.09 1.12 -19.61
N GLU A 53 6.48 1.95 -20.57
CA GLU A 53 5.77 3.19 -20.91
C GLU A 53 4.39 2.90 -21.52
N ASP A 54 4.31 1.87 -22.36
CA ASP A 54 3.05 1.44 -22.94
C ASP A 54 2.09 0.88 -21.89
N PHE A 55 2.61 0.11 -20.92
CA PHE A 55 1.81 -0.33 -19.77
C PHE A 55 1.27 0.87 -18.98
N MET A 56 2.11 1.85 -18.65
CA MET A 56 1.71 3.05 -17.92
C MET A 56 0.74 3.95 -18.70
N SER A 57 0.86 3.99 -20.03
CA SER A 57 -0.05 4.75 -20.90
C SER A 57 -1.42 4.10 -20.97
N GLN A 58 -1.49 2.76 -21.01
CA GLN A 58 -2.74 2.00 -21.04
C GLN A 58 -3.39 1.89 -19.65
N ASN A 59 -2.57 1.96 -18.60
CA ASN A 59 -2.98 1.83 -17.21
C ASN A 59 -2.51 3.07 -16.45
N PRO A 60 -3.23 4.21 -16.51
CA PRO A 60 -2.88 5.37 -15.72
C PRO A 60 -3.09 5.10 -14.22
N VAL A 61 -2.19 5.60 -13.38
CA VAL A 61 -2.29 5.46 -11.92
C VAL A 61 -3.55 6.18 -11.42
N ARG A 62 -4.42 5.45 -10.71
CA ARG A 62 -5.65 5.99 -10.13
C ARG A 62 -5.40 6.35 -8.68
N TYR A 63 -5.26 7.64 -8.38
CA TYR A 63 -5.18 8.09 -7.00
C TYR A 63 -6.57 8.21 -6.38
N THR A 64 -6.66 7.88 -5.09
CA THR A 64 -7.89 8.02 -4.31
C THR A 64 -7.61 8.82 -3.05
N ASP A 65 -8.56 9.67 -2.67
CA ASP A 65 -8.53 10.35 -1.37
C ASP A 65 -9.00 9.46 -0.23
N ASN A 66 -9.39 8.22 -0.56
CA ASN A 66 -9.95 7.25 0.38
C ASN A 66 -8.96 7.04 1.52
N GLN A 67 -9.37 7.44 2.72
CA GLN A 67 -8.64 7.14 3.95
C GLN A 67 -8.39 5.64 3.98
N LEU A 68 -7.11 5.26 3.81
CA LEU A 68 -6.50 3.98 4.14
C LEU A 68 -7.49 3.05 4.85
N LEU A 69 -8.19 2.19 4.10
CA LEU A 69 -8.99 1.08 4.65
C LEU A 69 -9.58 1.40 6.03
N GLY A 70 -10.41 2.45 6.12
CA GLY A 70 -11.15 2.73 7.35
C GLY A 70 -12.01 1.53 7.78
N HIS A 71 -12.23 0.57 6.89
CA HIS A 71 -12.89 -0.68 7.19
C HIS A 71 -12.35 -1.85 6.34
N ALA A 72 -11.34 -2.60 6.82
CA ALA A 72 -11.73 -3.99 7.09
C ALA A 72 -12.90 -3.82 8.03
N LYS A 73 -14.13 -4.16 7.63
CA LYS A 73 -15.32 -4.00 8.48
C LYS A 73 -15.04 -4.58 9.87
N GLY A 74 -14.46 -3.79 10.77
CA GLY A 74 -15.05 -3.53 12.04
C GLY A 74 -16.43 -3.05 11.66
N SER A 75 -17.36 -4.01 11.56
CA SER A 75 -18.72 -3.80 12.02
C SER A 75 -18.65 -2.75 13.11
N ALA A 76 -19.37 -1.63 12.97
CA ALA A 76 -19.46 -0.60 13.99
C ALA A 76 -19.30 -1.27 15.36
N LEU A 77 -18.11 -1.12 15.97
CA LEU A 77 -17.77 -1.92 17.14
C LEU A 77 -18.84 -1.61 18.16
N SER A 78 -19.54 -2.63 18.67
CA SER A 78 -20.45 -2.42 19.79
C SER A 78 -19.65 -1.70 20.88
N ARG A 79 -20.32 -0.84 21.65
CA ARG A 79 -19.68 -0.17 22.80
C ARG A 79 -18.97 -1.19 23.70
N GLU A 80 -19.57 -2.36 23.85
CA GLU A 80 -19.00 -3.48 24.61
C GLU A 80 -17.66 -3.98 24.04
N ALA A 81 -17.57 -4.15 22.71
CA ALA A 81 -16.34 -4.57 22.06
C ALA A 81 -15.25 -3.50 22.17
N SER A 82 -15.63 -2.22 22.16
CA SER A 82 -14.69 -1.10 22.34
C SER A 82 -14.16 -1.04 23.77
N ASP A 83 -15.01 -1.29 24.76
CA ASP A 83 -14.63 -1.29 26.17
C ASP A 83 -13.75 -2.48 26.55
N ASP A 84 -13.97 -3.65 25.94
CA ASP A 84 -13.13 -4.83 26.15
C ASP A 84 -11.71 -4.62 25.59
N ILE A 85 -11.62 -4.05 24.37
CA ILE A 85 -10.34 -3.68 23.77
C ILE A 85 -9.62 -2.65 24.65
N ARG A 86 -10.33 -1.61 25.14
CA ARG A 86 -9.74 -0.60 26.05
C ARG A 86 -9.14 -1.23 27.30
N ARG A 87 -9.89 -2.07 28.03
CA ARG A 87 -9.39 -2.73 29.25
C ARG A 87 -8.16 -3.58 28.99
N ARG A 88 -8.13 -4.28 27.86
CA ARG A 88 -6.98 -5.10 27.47
C ARG A 88 -5.75 -4.25 27.19
N LEU A 89 -5.93 -3.07 26.56
CA LEU A 89 -4.84 -2.12 26.28
C LEU A 89 -4.34 -1.43 27.55
N GLU A 90 -5.22 -1.10 28.49
CA GLU A 90 -4.85 -0.58 29.83
C GLU A 90 -4.03 -1.62 30.61
N GLY A 91 -4.42 -2.89 30.59
CA GLY A 91 -3.70 -3.98 31.26
C GLY A 91 -2.27 -4.23 30.73
N ILE A 92 -1.96 -3.73 29.53
CA ILE A 92 -0.61 -3.79 28.94
C ILE A 92 0.07 -2.42 28.87
N GLY A 93 -0.52 -1.38 29.48
CA GLY A 93 0.07 -0.05 29.62
C GLY A 93 0.08 0.80 28.33
N TYR A 94 -0.71 0.44 27.33
CA TYR A 94 -0.81 1.18 26.06
C TYR A 94 -1.78 2.38 26.12
N VAL A 95 -2.69 2.37 27.09
CA VAL A 95 -3.64 3.45 27.35
C VAL A 95 -3.53 3.80 28.83
N GLY A 96 -3.32 5.08 29.12
CA GLY A 96 -3.18 5.64 30.47
C GLY A 96 -3.60 7.10 30.48
#